data_AF-A0A845B288-F1
#
_entry.id   AF-A0A845B288-F1
#
_cell.length_a   1.000
_cell.length_b   1.000
_cell.length_c   1.000
_cell.angle_alpha   90.00
_cell.angle_beta   90.00
_cell.angle_gamma   90.00
#
_symmetry.space_group_name_H-M   'P 1'
#
loop_
_entity.id
_entity.type
_entity.pdbx_description
1 polymer ?
#
loop_
_entity_poly.entity_id
_entity_poly.type
_entity_poly.pdbx_seq_one_letter_code
_entity_poly.pdbx_strand_id
1 'polypeptide(L)'
;MIALAIKIAPPERQAWFEAMAAELDHVPEAERLLFAAGCVLAAVRARVASPRFVHGIARGVLIGGAMGWAAMNIRFAGRMSVTDALALEALGYTTALLFVVGALATARFGYRATISLATPLIAVLAAMAISIRLSSVPTPIADLYFALILEDLAVLMMALVVAVAASRLIGAQREFG
;
A
#
# COMPACT_ATOMS: atom_id res chain seq x y z
N MET A 1 -9.21 12.61 26.40
CA MET A 1 -8.22 12.13 25.40
C MET A 1 -6.76 12.30 25.85
N ILE A 2 -6.38 13.40 26.52
CA ILE A 2 -4.99 13.64 26.94
C ILE A 2 -4.48 12.62 27.98
N ALA A 3 -5.31 12.25 28.95
CA ALA A 3 -4.97 11.18 29.90
C ALA A 3 -4.67 9.83 29.22
N LEU A 4 -5.35 9.54 28.10
CA LEU A 4 -5.06 8.35 27.29
C LEU A 4 -3.71 8.53 26.59
N ALA A 5 -3.46 9.69 25.96
CA ALA A 5 -2.20 9.98 25.27
C ALA A 5 -0.97 9.88 26.20
N ILE A 6 -1.07 10.35 27.45
CA ILE A 6 -0.02 10.22 28.47
C ILE A 6 0.25 8.74 28.80
N LYS A 7 -0.81 7.93 28.90
CA LYS A 7 -0.72 6.51 29.28
C LYS A 7 -0.04 5.63 28.22
N ILE A 8 -0.14 5.99 26.94
CA ILE A 8 0.52 5.30 25.81
C ILE A 8 1.82 5.97 25.37
N ALA A 9 2.17 7.12 25.94
CA ALA A 9 3.42 7.81 25.62
C ALA A 9 4.61 7.08 26.27
N PRO A 10 5.75 6.96 25.55
CA PRO A 10 7.01 6.54 26.18
C PRO A 10 7.37 7.48 27.33
N PRO A 11 8.02 6.98 28.41
CA PRO A 11 8.32 7.77 29.61
C PRO A 11 9.08 9.07 29.31
N GLU A 12 9.97 9.04 28.31
CA GLU A 12 10.73 10.20 27.81
C GLU A 12 9.85 11.36 27.32
N ARG A 13 8.61 11.08 26.92
CA ARG A 13 7.67 12.07 26.34
C ARG A 13 6.53 12.45 27.29
N GLN A 14 6.41 11.79 28.44
CA GLN A 14 5.33 12.06 29.39
C GLN A 14 5.38 13.50 29.93
N ALA A 15 6.58 14.00 30.26
CA ALA A 15 6.77 15.38 30.71
C ALA A 15 6.30 16.42 29.68
N TRP A 16 6.46 16.13 28.39
CA TRP A 16 5.94 16.98 27.31
C TRP A 16 4.41 16.96 27.21
N PHE A 17 3.79 15.80 27.39
CA PHE A 17 2.33 15.70 27.39
C PHE A 17 1.71 16.32 28.64
N GLU A 18 2.37 16.24 29.79
CA GLU A 18 1.96 16.93 31.02
C GLU A 18 2.07 18.44 30.88
N ALA A 19 3.17 18.95 30.30
CA ALA A 19 3.30 20.37 29.98
C ALA A 19 2.21 20.86 29.01
N MET A 20 1.91 20.07 27.96
CA MET A 20 0.86 20.40 27.00
C MET A 20 -0.54 20.35 27.63
N ALA A 21 -0.77 19.46 28.61
CA ALA A 21 -2.00 19.43 29.38
C ALA A 21 -2.17 20.70 30.24
N ALA A 22 -1.09 21.13 30.90
CA ALA A 22 -1.07 22.36 31.69
C ALA A 22 -1.28 23.62 30.84
N GLU A 23 -0.72 23.69 29.62
CA GLU A 23 -1.00 24.79 28.70
C GLU A 23 -2.47 24.83 28.25
N LEU A 24 -3.10 23.67 28.03
CA LEU A 24 -4.49 23.60 27.60
C LEU A 24 -5.46 24.23 28.60
N ASP A 25 -5.17 24.14 29.90
CA ASP A 25 -5.99 24.72 30.96
C ASP A 25 -6.04 26.25 30.87
N HIS A 26 -5.03 26.88 30.26
CA HIS A 26 -4.92 28.33 30.09
C HIS A 26 -5.50 28.82 28.74
N VAL A 27 -5.92 27.91 27.85
CA VAL A 27 -6.52 28.27 26.56
C VAL A 27 -8.01 28.61 26.74
N PRO A 28 -8.48 29.79 26.26
CA PRO A 28 -9.89 30.17 26.31
C PRO A 28 -10.79 29.11 25.65
N GLU A 29 -11.94 28.81 26.26
CA GLU A 29 -12.83 27.72 25.78
C GLU A 29 -13.22 27.85 24.31
N ALA A 30 -13.45 29.08 23.83
CA ALA A 30 -13.78 29.36 22.44
C ALA A 30 -12.66 28.98 21.44
N GLU A 31 -11.41 28.93 21.90
CA GLU A 31 -10.22 28.68 21.05
C GLU A 31 -9.65 27.27 21.22
N ARG A 32 -10.13 26.49 22.20
CA ARG A 32 -9.63 25.12 22.48
C ARG A 32 -9.70 24.19 21.28
N LEU A 33 -10.73 24.29 20.45
CA LEU A 33 -10.86 23.48 19.22
C LEU A 33 -9.82 23.87 18.17
N LEU A 34 -9.56 25.17 17.99
CA LEU A 34 -8.54 25.66 17.06
C LEU A 34 -7.13 25.27 17.53
N PHE A 35 -6.87 25.38 18.84
CA PHE A 35 -5.61 24.92 19.43
C PHE A 35 -5.41 23.41 19.22
N ALA A 36 -6.41 22.59 19.52
CA ALA A 36 -6.35 21.15 19.31
C ALA A 36 -6.13 20.79 17.83
N ALA A 37 -6.83 21.47 16.91
CA ALA A 37 -6.62 21.30 15.47
C ALA A 37 -5.19 21.70 15.05
N GLY A 38 -4.66 22.80 15.59
CA GLY A 38 -3.28 23.24 15.38
C GLY A 38 -2.25 22.21 15.86
N CYS A 39 -2.44 21.63 17.06
CA CYS A 39 -1.58 20.56 17.58
C CYS A 39 -1.62 19.31 16.70
N VAL A 40 -2.82 18.90 16.23
CA VAL A 40 -2.95 17.77 15.30
C VAL A 40 -2.24 18.06 13.98
N LEU A 41 -2.44 19.25 13.41
CA LEU A 41 -1.79 19.66 12.16
C LEU A 41 -0.26 19.68 12.29
N ALA A 42 0.26 20.24 13.38
CA ALA A 42 1.69 20.27 13.68
C ALA A 42 2.26 18.85 13.86
N ALA A 43 1.56 17.98 14.59
CA ALA A 43 1.94 16.58 14.76
C ALA A 43 1.93 15.81 13.43
N VAL A 44 0.93 16.04 12.58
CA VAL A 44 0.87 15.48 11.22
C VAL A 44 2.05 15.98 10.39
N ARG A 45 2.31 17.29 10.38
CA ARG A 45 3.41 17.89 9.61
C ARG A 45 4.77 17.33 10.05
N ALA A 46 5.00 17.22 11.35
CA ALA A 46 6.21 16.62 11.90
C ALA A 46 6.35 15.12 11.56
N ARG A 47 5.23 14.38 11.53
CA ARG A 47 5.22 12.96 11.12
C ARG A 47 5.44 12.78 9.62
N VAL A 48 4.84 13.61 8.77
CA VAL A 48 5.05 13.56 7.31
C VAL A 48 6.50 13.89 6.96
N ALA A 49 7.13 14.80 7.72
CA ALA A 49 8.56 15.06 7.60
C ALA A 49 9.44 13.89 8.10
N SER A 50 8.89 12.94 8.86
CA SER A 50 9.62 11.77 9.37
C SER A 50 9.65 10.65 8.32
N PRO A 51 10.83 10.25 7.82
CA PRO A 51 10.93 9.21 6.79
C PRO A 51 10.44 7.85 7.27
N ARG A 52 10.58 7.55 8.59
CA ARG A 52 10.03 6.34 9.20
C ARG A 52 8.51 6.24 9.02
N PHE A 53 7.80 7.35 9.15
CA PHE A 53 6.35 7.39 8.98
C PHE A 53 5.96 7.24 7.51
N VAL A 54 6.66 7.93 6.60
CA VAL A 54 6.47 7.80 5.15
C VAL A 54 6.68 6.35 4.69
N HIS A 55 7.71 5.67 5.22
CA HIS A 55 7.91 4.25 4.96
C HIS A 55 6.82 3.36 5.57
N GLY A 56 6.35 3.67 6.78
CA GLY A 56 5.22 2.95 7.38
C GLY A 56 3.98 3.02 6.48
N ILE A 57 3.66 4.21 5.98
CA ILE A 57 2.55 4.43 5.05
C ILE A 57 2.80 3.70 3.73
N ALA A 58 3.94 3.89 3.08
CA ALA A 58 4.21 3.28 1.77
C ALA A 58 4.14 1.76 1.85
N ARG A 59 4.71 1.15 2.90
CA ARG A 59 4.60 -0.29 3.14
C ARG A 59 3.16 -0.72 3.41
N GLY A 60 2.41 0.06 4.20
CA GLY A 60 0.99 -0.18 4.45
C GLY A 60 0.15 -0.14 3.18
N VAL A 61 0.40 0.83 2.30
CA VAL A 61 -0.27 0.96 0.99
C VAL A 61 0.06 -0.23 0.09
N LEU A 62 1.32 -0.67 0.03
CA LEU A 62 1.71 -1.83 -0.78
C LEU A 62 1.05 -3.12 -0.30
N ILE A 63 1.09 -3.38 1.01
CA ILE A 63 0.49 -4.59 1.60
C ILE A 63 -1.03 -4.54 1.48
N GLY A 64 -1.65 -3.44 1.92
CA GLY A 64 -3.10 -3.27 1.89
C GLY A 64 -3.65 -3.28 0.47
N GLY A 65 -2.95 -2.60 -0.46
CA GLY A 65 -3.29 -2.61 -1.89
C GLY A 65 -3.20 -4.01 -2.49
N ALA A 66 -2.13 -4.76 -2.21
CA ALA A 66 -1.99 -6.14 -2.69
C ALA A 66 -3.07 -7.06 -2.13
N MET A 67 -3.40 -6.96 -0.84
CA MET A 67 -4.48 -7.75 -0.22
C MET A 67 -5.86 -7.37 -0.78
N GLY A 68 -6.12 -6.08 -0.99
CA GLY A 68 -7.35 -5.61 -1.61
C GLY A 68 -7.50 -6.11 -3.05
N TRP A 69 -6.42 -6.07 -3.82
CA TRP A 69 -6.40 -6.58 -5.20
C TRP A 69 -6.57 -8.11 -5.26
N ALA A 70 -5.97 -8.84 -4.33
CA ALA A 70 -6.19 -10.28 -4.19
C ALA A 70 -7.66 -10.60 -3.89
N ALA A 71 -8.30 -9.85 -2.99
CA ALA A 71 -9.72 -10.03 -2.69
C ALA A 71 -10.64 -9.78 -3.89
N MET A 72 -10.31 -8.76 -4.71
CA MET A 72 -11.02 -8.50 -5.97
C MET A 72 -10.87 -9.66 -6.96
N ASN A 73 -9.66 -10.20 -7.10
CA ASN A 73 -9.39 -11.35 -7.96
C ASN A 73 -10.07 -12.65 -7.48
N ILE A 74 -10.14 -12.89 -6.17
CA ILE A 74 -10.93 -13.99 -5.59
C ILE A 74 -12.41 -13.83 -5.94
N ARG A 75 -12.95 -12.61 -5.77
CA ARG A 75 -14.35 -12.33 -6.13
C ARG A 75 -14.61 -12.51 -7.62
N PHE A 76 -13.67 -12.12 -8.48
CA PHE A 76 -13.72 -12.36 -9.92
C PHE A 76 -13.73 -13.85 -10.23
N ALA A 77 -12.78 -14.62 -9.68
CA ALA A 77 -12.69 -16.07 -9.88
C ALA A 77 -13.98 -16.78 -9.42
N GLY A 78 -14.52 -16.40 -8.26
CA GLY A 78 -15.78 -16.95 -7.76
C GLY A 78 -16.99 -16.67 -8.67
N ARG A 79 -16.99 -15.56 -9.42
CA ARG A 79 -18.02 -15.29 -10.44
C ARG A 79 -17.83 -16.13 -11.70
N MET A 80 -16.58 -16.37 -12.10
CA MET A 80 -16.25 -17.18 -13.28
C MET A 80 -16.50 -18.67 -13.06
N SER A 81 -16.38 -19.13 -11.82
CA SER A 81 -16.72 -20.50 -11.38
C SER A 81 -18.18 -20.86 -11.68
N VAL A 82 -19.10 -19.88 -11.59
CA VAL A 82 -20.53 -20.08 -11.88
C VAL A 82 -20.82 -20.18 -13.37
N THR A 83 -19.93 -19.67 -14.22
CA THR A 83 -20.10 -19.61 -15.68
C THR A 83 -19.30 -20.69 -16.43
N ASP A 84 -18.82 -21.73 -15.74
CA ASP A 84 -17.96 -22.80 -16.27
C ASP A 84 -16.69 -22.29 -16.99
N ALA A 85 -16.26 -21.07 -16.69
CA ALA A 85 -15.10 -20.42 -17.31
C ALA A 85 -13.81 -20.79 -16.56
N LEU A 86 -13.50 -22.09 -16.51
CA LEU A 86 -12.43 -22.69 -15.69
C LEU A 86 -11.08 -22.00 -15.85
N ALA A 87 -10.73 -21.60 -17.08
CA ALA A 87 -9.45 -20.97 -17.34
C ALA A 87 -9.37 -19.52 -16.79
N LEU A 88 -10.49 -18.79 -16.72
CA LEU A 88 -10.54 -17.44 -16.13
C LEU A 88 -10.60 -17.51 -14.60
N GLU A 89 -11.30 -18.51 -14.06
CA GLU A 89 -11.31 -18.83 -12.65
C GLU A 89 -9.90 -19.15 -12.14
N ALA A 90 -9.19 -20.06 -12.82
CA ALA A 90 -7.83 -20.44 -12.46
C ALA A 90 -6.88 -19.23 -12.52
N LEU A 91 -7.04 -18.35 -13.52
CA LEU A 91 -6.25 -17.13 -13.61
C LEU A 91 -6.51 -16.21 -12.42
N GLY A 92 -7.77 -15.94 -12.08
CA GLY A 92 -8.13 -15.08 -10.96
C GLY A 92 -7.59 -15.59 -9.61
N TYR A 93 -7.72 -16.90 -9.31
CA TYR A 93 -7.15 -17.46 -8.09
C TYR A 93 -5.61 -17.44 -8.09
N THR A 94 -4.97 -17.70 -9.24
CA THR A 94 -3.52 -17.65 -9.37
C THR A 94 -3.00 -16.23 -9.14
N THR A 95 -3.62 -15.23 -9.77
CA THR A 95 -3.29 -13.81 -9.54
C THR A 95 -3.49 -13.44 -8.08
N ALA A 96 -4.61 -13.81 -7.47
CA ALA A 96 -4.86 -13.54 -6.05
C ALA A 96 -3.76 -14.12 -5.14
N LEU A 97 -3.36 -15.37 -5.39
CA LEU A 97 -2.29 -16.03 -4.64
C LEU A 97 -0.96 -15.27 -4.78
N LEU A 98 -0.59 -14.88 -6.00
CA LEU A 98 0.64 -14.11 -6.25
C LEU A 98 0.65 -12.78 -5.49
N PHE A 99 -0.47 -12.07 -5.45
CA PHE A 99 -0.60 -10.83 -4.69
C PHE A 99 -0.52 -11.04 -3.18
N VAL A 100 -1.11 -12.12 -2.64
CA VAL A 100 -0.98 -12.48 -1.21
C VAL A 100 0.48 -12.82 -0.87
N VAL A 101 1.15 -13.63 -1.71
CA VAL A 101 2.57 -13.95 -1.53
C VAL A 101 3.43 -12.69 -1.60
N GLY A 102 3.15 -11.79 -2.55
CA GLY A 102 3.81 -10.49 -2.66
C GLY A 102 3.60 -9.60 -1.43
N ALA A 103 2.39 -9.59 -0.88
CA ALA A 103 2.06 -8.85 0.35
C ALA A 103 2.85 -9.39 1.55
N LEU A 104 2.87 -10.72 1.73
CA LEU A 104 3.63 -11.38 2.79
C LEU A 104 5.14 -11.14 2.65
N ALA A 105 5.67 -11.24 1.43
CA ALA A 105 7.07 -10.98 1.15
C ALA A 105 7.44 -9.52 1.44
N THR A 106 6.58 -8.57 1.06
CA THR A 106 6.74 -7.14 1.38
C THR A 106 6.64 -6.88 2.89
N ALA A 107 5.74 -7.60 3.58
CA ALA A 107 5.59 -7.55 5.02
C ALA A 107 6.78 -8.16 5.77
N ARG A 108 7.57 -9.06 5.17
CA ARG A 108 8.75 -9.66 5.82
C ARG A 108 10.07 -9.00 5.43
N PHE A 109 10.27 -8.73 4.15
CA PHE A 109 11.55 -8.33 3.57
C PHE A 109 11.57 -6.89 3.04
N GLY A 110 10.45 -6.16 3.15
CA GLY A 110 10.33 -4.77 2.72
C GLY A 110 10.35 -4.60 1.20
N TYR A 111 10.68 -3.39 0.74
CA TYR A 111 10.54 -2.98 -0.67
C TYR A 111 11.40 -3.77 -1.65
N ARG A 112 12.52 -4.34 -1.20
CA ARG A 112 13.40 -5.15 -2.06
C ARG A 112 12.66 -6.37 -2.60
N ALA A 113 11.84 -7.03 -1.76
CA ALA A 113 11.04 -8.16 -2.18
C ALA A 113 9.94 -7.74 -3.17
N THR A 114 9.30 -6.60 -2.95
CA THR A 114 8.31 -6.05 -3.90
C THR A 114 8.96 -5.83 -5.26
N ILE A 115 10.13 -5.20 -5.31
CA ILE A 115 10.86 -4.92 -6.55
C ILE A 115 11.28 -6.23 -7.24
N SER A 116 11.87 -7.17 -6.49
CA SER A 116 12.36 -8.43 -7.06
C SER A 116 11.25 -9.35 -7.56
N LEU A 117 10.05 -9.29 -6.97
CA LEU A 117 8.90 -10.12 -7.37
C LEU A 117 8.07 -9.45 -8.46
N ALA A 118 7.82 -8.14 -8.36
CA ALA A 118 6.98 -7.43 -9.31
C ALA A 118 7.65 -7.32 -10.70
N THR A 119 8.96 -7.06 -10.75
CA THR A 119 9.67 -6.90 -12.03
C THR A 119 9.53 -8.12 -12.98
N PRO A 120 9.85 -9.36 -12.56
CA PRO A 120 9.67 -10.52 -13.44
C PRO A 120 8.20 -10.79 -13.75
N LEU A 121 7.29 -10.56 -12.79
CA LEU A 121 5.85 -10.77 -13.02
C LEU A 121 5.31 -9.80 -14.08
N ILE A 122 5.71 -8.52 -14.04
CA ILE A 122 5.40 -7.52 -15.06
C ILE A 122 5.91 -7.97 -16.43
N ALA A 123 7.15 -8.46 -16.51
CA ALA A 123 7.71 -8.95 -17.78
C ALA A 123 6.90 -10.12 -18.36
N VAL A 124 6.53 -11.09 -17.52
CA VAL A 124 5.71 -12.25 -17.93
C VAL A 124 4.33 -11.80 -18.40
N LEU A 125 3.65 -10.95 -17.64
CA LEU A 125 2.33 -10.44 -17.99
C LEU A 125 2.35 -9.58 -19.26
N ALA A 126 3.39 -8.76 -19.45
CA ALA A 126 3.56 -7.97 -20.67
C ALA A 126 3.77 -8.88 -21.89
N ALA A 127 4.62 -9.91 -21.76
CA ALA A 127 4.82 -10.89 -22.82
C ALA A 127 3.52 -11.65 -23.16
N MET A 128 2.73 -12.01 -22.14
CA MET A 128 1.43 -12.64 -22.33
C MET A 128 0.43 -11.72 -23.03
N ALA A 129 0.36 -10.45 -22.62
CA ALA A 129 -0.50 -9.43 -23.27
C ALA A 129 -0.14 -9.25 -24.75
N ILE A 130 1.16 -9.14 -25.07
CA ILE A 130 1.65 -9.06 -26.46
C ILE A 130 1.27 -10.33 -27.23
N SER A 131 1.47 -11.50 -26.63
CA SER A 131 1.15 -12.78 -27.28
C SER A 131 -0.33 -12.89 -27.61
N ILE A 132 -1.22 -12.53 -26.67
CA ILE A 132 -2.67 -12.48 -26.91
C ILE A 132 -2.98 -11.51 -28.04
N ARG A 133 -2.39 -10.31 -28.03
CA ARG A 133 -2.65 -9.30 -29.06
C ARG A 133 -2.23 -9.73 -30.47
N LEU A 134 -1.15 -10.50 -30.57
CA LEU A 134 -0.60 -10.96 -31.86
C LEU A 134 -1.25 -12.26 -32.38
N SER A 135 -1.74 -13.12 -31.49
CA SER A 135 -2.25 -14.46 -31.85
C SER A 135 -3.77 -14.58 -31.95
N SER A 136 -4.53 -13.62 -31.39
CA SER A 136 -5.98 -13.78 -31.25
C SER A 136 -6.76 -13.18 -32.42
N VAL A 137 -7.65 -13.98 -33.01
CA VAL A 137 -8.89 -13.46 -33.62
C VAL A 137 -9.72 -12.88 -32.46
N PRO A 138 -10.25 -11.63 -32.56
CA PRO A 138 -10.95 -10.98 -31.46
C PRO A 138 -12.15 -11.82 -31.00
N THR A 139 -12.04 -12.38 -29.81
CA THR A 139 -13.12 -13.10 -29.14
C THR A 139 -13.38 -12.45 -27.78
N PRO A 140 -14.63 -12.44 -27.29
CA PRO A 140 -14.97 -11.80 -26.01
C PRO A 140 -14.13 -12.31 -24.82
N ILE A 141 -13.70 -13.58 -24.86
CA ILE A 141 -12.88 -14.20 -23.83
C ILE A 141 -11.42 -13.69 -23.90
N ALA A 142 -10.85 -13.58 -25.10
CA ALA A 142 -9.50 -13.04 -25.28
C ALA A 142 -9.40 -11.57 -24.85
N ASP A 143 -10.44 -10.77 -25.13
CA ASP A 143 -10.52 -9.37 -24.69
C ASP A 143 -10.59 -9.27 -23.16
N LEU A 144 -11.32 -10.18 -22.50
CA LEU A 144 -11.41 -10.22 -21.04
C LEU A 144 -10.08 -10.61 -20.40
N TYR A 145 -9.36 -11.60 -20.96
CA TYR A 145 -8.00 -11.94 -20.52
C TYR A 145 -7.04 -10.76 -20.67
N PHE A 146 -7.09 -10.11 -21.82
CA PHE A 146 -6.25 -8.96 -22.11
C PHE A 146 -6.52 -7.80 -21.14
N ALA A 147 -7.79 -7.50 -20.86
CA ALA A 147 -8.18 -6.49 -19.90
C ALA A 147 -7.67 -6.80 -18.48
N LEU A 148 -7.85 -8.05 -18.01
CA LEU A 148 -7.39 -8.45 -16.68
C LEU A 148 -5.86 -8.34 -16.54
N ILE A 149 -5.13 -8.78 -17.57
CA ILE A 149 -3.66 -8.66 -17.60
C ILE A 149 -3.22 -7.20 -17.58
N LEU A 150 -3.91 -6.31 -18.31
CA LEU A 150 -3.60 -4.87 -18.29
C LEU A 150 -3.87 -4.24 -16.93
N GLU A 151 -4.95 -4.62 -16.25
CA GLU A 151 -5.24 -4.15 -14.90
C GLU A 151 -4.14 -4.61 -13.92
N ASP A 152 -3.77 -5.89 -13.95
CA ASP A 152 -2.68 -6.44 -13.13
C ASP A 152 -1.35 -5.73 -13.40
N LEU A 153 -1.02 -5.46 -14.67
CA LEU A 153 0.16 -4.70 -15.06
C LEU A 153 0.13 -3.29 -14.48
N ALA A 154 -1.01 -2.59 -14.57
CA ALA A 154 -1.14 -1.24 -14.03
C ALA A 154 -0.92 -1.21 -12.51
N VAL A 155 -1.51 -2.17 -11.79
CA VAL A 155 -1.36 -2.29 -10.33
C VAL A 155 0.08 -2.63 -9.95
N LEU A 156 0.71 -3.57 -10.63
CA LEU A 156 2.11 -3.95 -10.37
C LEU A 156 3.09 -2.83 -10.69
N MET A 157 2.88 -2.08 -11.78
CA MET A 157 3.69 -0.91 -12.13
C MET A 157 3.56 0.18 -11.07
N MET A 158 2.34 0.46 -10.57
CA MET A 158 2.13 1.40 -9.49
C MET A 158 2.85 0.95 -8.21
N ALA A 159 2.72 -0.34 -7.85
CA ALA A 159 3.42 -0.91 -6.71
C ALA A 159 4.95 -0.80 -6.84
N LEU A 160 5.50 -1.03 -8.04
CA LEU A 160 6.92 -0.89 -8.33
C LEU A 160 7.38 0.57 -8.18
N VAL A 161 6.63 1.53 -8.73
CA VAL A 161 6.94 2.96 -8.60
C VAL A 161 6.98 3.38 -7.13
N VAL A 162 5.98 2.98 -6.34
CA VAL A 162 5.92 3.27 -4.90
C VAL A 162 7.10 2.63 -4.16
N ALA A 163 7.41 1.36 -4.45
CA ALA A 163 8.51 0.64 -3.82
C ALA A 163 9.88 1.24 -4.15
N VAL A 164 10.11 1.62 -5.41
CA VAL A 164 11.36 2.26 -5.85
C VAL A 164 11.50 3.64 -5.23
N ALA A 165 10.46 4.48 -5.28
CA ALA A 165 10.47 5.80 -4.66
C ALA A 165 10.75 5.70 -3.15
N ALA A 166 10.06 4.79 -2.46
CA ALA A 166 10.28 4.54 -1.04
C ALA A 166 11.71 4.01 -0.76
N SER A 167 12.27 3.14 -1.61
CA SER A 167 13.64 2.65 -1.41
C SER A 167 14.72 3.72 -1.61
N ARG A 168 14.51 4.67 -2.53
CA ARG A 168 15.45 5.76 -2.81
C ARG A 168 15.50 6.76 -1.66
N LEU A 169 14.36 7.01 -1.03
CA LEU A 169 14.29 7.83 0.19
C LEU A 169 15.15 7.24 1.32
N ILE A 170 15.24 5.90 1.45
CA ILE A 170 16.13 5.24 2.43
C ILE A 170 17.61 5.45 2.05
N GLY A 171 17.94 5.37 0.76
CA GLY A 171 19.31 5.56 0.26
C GLY A 171 19.84 6.95 0.58
N ALA A 172 19.08 7.99 0.24
CA ALA A 172 19.46 9.38 0.52
C ALA A 172 19.69 9.63 2.02
N GLN A 173 18.93 8.98 2.91
CA GLN A 173 19.13 9.14 4.36
C GLN A 173 20.45 8.56 4.89
N ARG A 174 21.02 7.54 4.24
CA ARG A 174 22.31 6.97 4.66
C ARG A 174 23.50 7.82 4.21
N GLU A 175 23.31 8.67 3.21
CA GLU A 175 24.37 9.52 2.67
C GLU A 175 24.46 10.89 3.37
N PHE A 176 23.38 11.34 4.02
CA PHE A 176 23.28 12.66 4.65
C PHE A 176 23.06 12.66 6.18
N GLY A 177 23.06 11.49 6.83
CA GLY A 177 22.89 11.34 8.29
C GLY A 177 24.06 10.60 8.90
#